data_AF-A0A7C5CGF3-F1
#
_entry.id   AF-A0A7C5CGF3-F1
#
_cell.length_a   1.000
_cell.length_b   1.000
_cell.length_c   1.000
_cell.angle_alpha   90.00
_cell.angle_beta   90.00
_cell.angle_gamma   90.00
#
_symmetry.space_group_name_H-M   'P 1'
#
loop_
_entity.id
_entity.type
_entity.pdbx_description
1 polymer ?
#
loop_
_entity_poly.entity_id
_entity_poly.type
_entity_poly.pdbx_seq_one_letter_code
_entity_poly.pdbx_strand_id
1 'polypeptide(L)'
;MPLASIFPNNPQILTKNIEYKAKTLLGKPYVWGATGPKCFDCSGFTQKVYRSVGINLPRVSRSQAKVGELVRFNELQKGDMVFFDTSHQNQGKVNHVGIYLEDGKFIHASSGNHKVVITSFDKKRFYKNRFLWGRRIIKTSFHSKLHTKLANIVNLKQFPKAIQTQEL
;
A
#
# COMPACT_ATOMS: atom_id res chain seq x y z
N MET A 1 6.35 13.90 -31.42
CA MET A 1 7.23 13.11 -30.52
C MET A 1 6.49 12.87 -29.22
N PRO A 2 6.22 11.63 -28.78
CA PRO A 2 5.51 11.44 -27.52
C PRO A 2 6.50 11.55 -26.36
N LEU A 3 6.26 12.51 -25.47
CA LEU A 3 6.90 12.60 -24.15
C LEU A 3 6.59 11.31 -23.38
N ALA A 4 7.53 10.37 -23.39
CA ALA A 4 7.51 9.23 -22.49
C ALA A 4 7.68 9.77 -21.05
N SER A 5 6.54 10.00 -20.39
CA SER A 5 6.30 9.79 -18.96
C SER A 5 7.55 9.81 -18.07
N ILE A 6 7.97 10.99 -17.62
CA ILE A 6 8.95 11.22 -16.54
C ILE A 6 8.31 10.90 -15.18
N PHE A 7 7.60 9.78 -15.09
CA PHE A 7 7.17 9.20 -13.82
C PHE A 7 8.03 7.96 -13.60
N PRO A 8 8.81 7.89 -12.52
CA PRO A 8 9.56 6.68 -12.22
C PRO A 8 8.56 5.56 -11.96
N ASN A 9 8.42 4.67 -12.95
CA ASN A 9 7.76 3.35 -12.81
C ASN A 9 8.57 2.41 -11.90
N ASN A 10 9.43 2.94 -11.01
CA ASN A 10 10.21 2.19 -10.05
C ASN A 10 9.48 2.19 -8.69
N PRO A 11 8.94 1.03 -8.27
CA PRO A 11 8.27 0.84 -6.98
C PRO A 11 9.04 1.39 -5.78
N GLN A 12 10.36 1.23 -5.75
CA GLN A 12 11.21 1.67 -4.63
C GLN A 12 11.29 3.19 -4.52
N ILE A 13 11.31 3.90 -5.66
CA ILE A 13 11.31 5.36 -5.68
C ILE A 13 9.97 5.89 -5.21
N LEU A 14 8.86 5.27 -5.64
CA LEU A 14 7.52 5.66 -5.22
C LEU A 14 7.32 5.48 -3.72
N THR A 15 7.71 4.34 -3.14
CA THR A 15 7.58 4.09 -1.70
C THR A 15 8.46 5.05 -0.87
N LYS A 16 9.68 5.35 -1.34
CA LYS A 16 10.55 6.37 -0.72
C LYS A 16 9.94 7.77 -0.77
N ASN A 17 9.32 8.15 -1.90
CA ASN A 17 8.66 9.44 -2.04
C ASN A 17 7.40 9.56 -1.18
N ILE A 18 6.63 8.47 -1.05
CA ILE A 18 5.50 8.38 -0.12
C ILE A 18 5.98 8.59 1.32
N GLU A 19 7.01 7.86 1.74
CA GLU A 19 7.57 7.97 3.09
C GLU A 19 8.08 9.40 3.34
N TYR A 20 8.89 9.93 2.42
CA TYR A 20 9.42 11.29 2.51
C TYR A 20 8.28 12.30 2.66
N LYS A 21 7.29 12.24 1.76
CA LYS A 21 6.17 13.16 1.79
C LYS A 21 5.39 13.06 3.10
N ALA A 22 5.09 11.85 3.55
CA ALA A 22 4.40 11.60 4.80
C ALA A 22 5.15 12.23 6.00
N LYS A 23 6.48 12.04 6.06
CA LYS A 23 7.34 12.59 7.11
C LYS A 23 7.37 14.12 7.09
N THR A 24 7.31 14.78 5.93
CA THR A 24 7.21 16.26 5.86
C THR A 24 5.96 16.85 6.50
N LEU A 25 4.93 16.02 6.72
CA LEU A 25 3.66 16.41 7.32
C LEU A 25 3.56 16.04 8.81
N LEU A 26 4.62 15.50 9.40
CA LEU A 26 4.65 15.17 10.83
C LEU A 26 4.32 16.39 11.69
N GLY A 27 3.54 16.17 12.75
CA GLY A 27 3.12 17.22 13.67
C GLY A 27 1.98 18.11 13.17
N LYS A 28 1.57 18.03 11.89
CA LYS A 28 0.42 18.81 11.39
C LYS A 28 -0.86 18.42 12.15
N PRO A 29 -1.72 19.40 12.54
CA PRO A 29 -2.91 19.13 13.34
C PRO A 29 -3.90 18.17 12.67
N TYR A 30 -4.57 17.38 13.51
CA TYR A 30 -5.73 16.59 13.09
C TYR A 30 -6.98 17.46 13.11
N VAL A 31 -7.73 17.47 12.01
CA VAL A 31 -9.07 18.09 11.94
C VAL A 31 -9.98 17.19 11.11
N TRP A 32 -11.12 16.80 11.67
CA TRP A 32 -12.09 15.95 10.97
C TRP A 32 -12.52 16.60 9.64
N GLY A 33 -12.51 15.85 8.54
CA GLY A 33 -12.89 16.38 7.24
C GLY A 33 -11.77 17.15 6.50
N ALA A 34 -10.62 17.42 7.12
CA ALA A 34 -9.56 18.21 6.50
C ALA A 34 -8.69 17.39 5.51
N THR A 35 -8.28 18.03 4.42
CA THR A 35 -7.46 17.45 3.34
C THR A 35 -6.14 18.19 3.09
N GLY A 36 -5.73 19.07 4.01
CA GLY A 36 -4.48 19.82 3.93
C GLY A 36 -4.56 21.20 3.27
N PRO A 37 -3.41 21.89 3.13
CA PRO A 37 -2.09 21.43 3.56
C PRO A 37 -1.78 21.71 5.04
N LYS A 38 -2.59 22.50 5.74
CA LYS A 38 -2.30 22.95 7.12
C LYS A 38 -2.69 21.91 8.18
N CYS A 39 -3.79 21.19 7.97
CA CYS A 39 -4.32 20.16 8.87
C CYS A 39 -4.98 19.03 8.07
N PHE A 40 -5.17 17.86 8.69
CA PHE A 40 -5.63 16.65 8.00
C PHE A 40 -6.55 15.79 8.87
N ASP A 41 -7.49 15.08 8.26
CA ASP A 41 -7.96 13.81 8.84
C ASP A 41 -7.13 12.63 8.33
N CYS A 42 -7.42 11.42 8.81
CA CYS A 42 -6.65 10.23 8.46
C CYS A 42 -6.62 9.95 6.95
N SER A 43 -7.78 10.03 6.29
CA SER A 43 -7.92 9.76 4.87
C SER A 43 -7.51 10.93 3.96
N GLY A 44 -7.64 12.18 4.43
CA GLY A 44 -7.14 13.37 3.77
C GLY A 44 -5.61 13.43 3.79
N PHE A 45 -5.00 12.96 4.88
CA PHE A 45 -3.56 12.77 4.98
C PHE A 45 -3.04 11.77 3.95
N THR A 46 -3.62 10.56 3.88
CA THR A 46 -3.19 9.55 2.90
C THR A 46 -3.42 10.03 1.47
N GLN A 47 -4.55 10.68 1.18
CA GLN A 47 -4.82 11.28 -0.13
C GLN A 47 -3.73 12.28 -0.51
N LYS A 48 -3.32 13.18 0.41
CA LYS A 48 -2.28 14.17 0.14
C LYS A 48 -0.92 13.53 -0.14
N VAL A 49 -0.56 12.49 0.60
CA VAL A 49 0.71 11.76 0.43
C VAL A 49 0.73 11.02 -0.90
N TYR A 50 -0.29 10.22 -1.20
CA TYR A 50 -0.34 9.44 -2.44
C TYR A 50 -0.47 10.32 -3.69
N ARG A 51 -1.15 11.46 -3.59
CA ARG A 51 -1.22 12.43 -4.70
C ARG A 51 0.15 13.02 -5.05
N SER A 52 1.11 13.09 -4.12
CA SER A 52 2.45 13.58 -4.44
C SER A 52 3.26 12.63 -5.33
N VAL A 53 2.80 11.39 -5.48
CA VAL A 53 3.39 10.40 -6.39
C VAL A 53 2.43 10.05 -7.54
N GLY A 54 1.43 10.91 -7.81
CA GLY A 54 0.50 10.76 -8.92
C GLY A 54 -0.67 9.79 -8.68
N ILE A 55 -0.85 9.27 -7.45
CA ILE A 55 -1.93 8.32 -7.14
C ILE A 55 -3.10 9.07 -6.48
N ASN A 56 -4.26 9.04 -7.14
CA ASN A 56 -5.48 9.64 -6.63
C ASN A 56 -6.26 8.62 -5.78
N LEU A 57 -6.44 8.92 -4.50
CA LEU A 57 -7.22 8.10 -3.57
C LEU A 57 -8.63 8.66 -3.36
N PRO A 58 -9.64 7.78 -3.16
CA PRO A 58 -10.95 8.17 -2.66
C PRO A 58 -10.86 8.97 -1.36
N ARG A 59 -11.83 9.84 -1.13
CA ARG A 59 -11.81 10.78 0.01
C ARG A 59 -11.85 10.09 1.38
N VAL A 60 -12.60 8.99 1.53
CA VAL A 60 -12.88 8.37 2.84
C VAL A 60 -12.14 7.05 3.02
N SER A 61 -11.73 6.75 4.26
CA SER A 61 -10.94 5.56 4.62
C SER A 61 -11.59 4.24 4.19
N ARG A 62 -12.92 4.11 4.32
CA ARG A 62 -13.67 2.91 3.88
C ARG A 62 -13.55 2.65 2.37
N SER A 63 -13.50 3.71 1.57
CA SER A 63 -13.35 3.59 0.12
C SER A 63 -11.89 3.32 -0.25
N GLN A 64 -10.94 3.98 0.44
CA GLN A 64 -9.51 3.66 0.29
C GLN A 64 -9.20 2.21 0.63
N ALA A 65 -9.90 1.62 1.60
CA ALA A 65 -9.77 0.22 2.00
C ALA A 65 -10.21 -0.80 0.94
N LYS A 66 -10.70 -0.35 -0.22
CA LYS A 66 -11.06 -1.17 -1.38
C LYS A 66 -10.11 -0.97 -2.58
N VAL A 67 -9.14 -0.06 -2.47
CA VAL A 67 -8.21 0.26 -3.56
C VAL A 67 -6.96 -0.62 -3.45
N GLY A 68 -6.58 -1.28 -4.55
CA GLY A 68 -5.37 -2.10 -4.61
C GLY A 68 -5.55 -3.51 -4.01
N GLU A 69 -4.43 -4.22 -3.90
CA GLU A 69 -4.38 -5.61 -3.45
C GLU A 69 -4.49 -5.70 -1.93
N LEU A 70 -5.22 -6.71 -1.44
CA LEU A 70 -5.34 -6.99 -0.01
C LEU A 70 -4.01 -7.52 0.53
N VAL A 71 -3.57 -7.02 1.70
CA VAL A 71 -2.30 -7.42 2.33
C VAL A 71 -2.54 -7.84 3.77
N ARG A 72 -1.96 -8.98 4.18
CA ARG A 72 -1.99 -9.44 5.57
C ARG A 72 -0.94 -8.74 6.41
N PHE A 73 -1.09 -8.78 7.73
CA PHE A 73 -0.18 -8.08 8.64
C PHE A 73 1.30 -8.44 8.45
N ASN A 74 1.60 -9.73 8.29
CA ASN A 74 2.96 -10.26 8.09
C ASN A 74 3.52 -10.02 6.67
N GLU A 75 2.70 -9.52 5.75
CA GLU A 75 3.07 -9.22 4.36
C GLU A 75 3.24 -7.72 4.14
N LEU A 76 3.03 -6.89 5.17
CA LEU A 76 3.09 -5.43 5.05
C LEU A 76 4.47 -4.96 4.57
N GLN A 77 4.45 -4.09 3.57
CA GLN A 77 5.61 -3.47 2.98
C GLN A 77 5.49 -1.95 3.04
N LYS A 78 6.65 -1.29 3.01
CA LYS A 78 6.74 0.17 3.01
C LYS A 78 5.83 0.76 1.95
N GLY A 79 5.01 1.72 2.37
CA GLY A 79 4.05 2.39 1.52
C GLY A 79 2.65 1.79 1.58
N ASP A 80 2.44 0.54 2.00
CA ASP A 80 1.10 -0.04 2.11
C ASP A 80 0.19 0.81 3.01
N MET A 81 -1.08 0.97 2.64
CA MET A 81 -2.06 1.55 3.55
C MET A 81 -2.48 0.53 4.58
N VAL A 82 -2.57 0.92 5.85
CA VAL A 82 -3.03 0.07 6.96
C VAL A 82 -4.36 0.58 7.48
N PHE A 83 -5.34 -0.32 7.63
CA PHE A 83 -6.71 0.03 8.00
C PHE A 83 -7.11 -0.56 9.34
N PHE A 84 -7.93 0.19 10.07
CA PHE A 84 -8.30 -0.14 11.44
C PHE A 84 -9.78 0.07 11.71
N ASP A 85 -10.27 -0.65 12.70
CA ASP A 85 -11.48 -0.30 13.45
C ASP A 85 -11.11 0.24 14.84
N THR A 86 -10.94 1.56 14.93
CA THR A 86 -10.59 2.25 16.18
C THR A 86 -11.80 2.62 17.05
N SER A 87 -13.03 2.27 16.65
CA SER A 87 -14.23 2.50 17.45
C SER A 87 -14.87 1.18 17.83
N HIS A 88 -15.09 0.91 19.12
CA HIS A 88 -15.80 -0.30 19.56
C HIS A 88 -17.19 -0.47 18.90
N GLN A 89 -17.79 0.62 18.42
CA GLN A 89 -19.14 0.64 17.86
C GLN A 89 -19.19 0.29 16.37
N ASN A 90 -18.05 0.25 15.67
CA ASN A 90 -18.02 0.10 14.22
C ASN A 90 -18.04 -1.36 13.74
N GLN A 91 -18.11 -2.34 14.65
CA GLN A 91 -18.36 -3.76 14.33
C GLN A 91 -17.39 -4.31 13.25
N GLY A 92 -16.10 -3.95 13.32
CA GLY A 92 -15.09 -4.39 12.35
C GLY A 92 -15.06 -3.57 11.04
N LYS A 93 -15.82 -2.49 10.94
CA LYS A 93 -15.80 -1.60 9.76
C LYS A 93 -14.66 -0.60 9.87
N VAL A 94 -13.97 -0.37 8.75
CA VAL A 94 -12.91 0.62 8.64
C VAL A 94 -13.41 2.01 9.04
N ASN A 95 -12.69 2.66 9.93
CA ASN A 95 -12.88 4.07 10.27
C ASN A 95 -11.56 4.87 10.33
N HIS A 96 -10.42 4.20 10.26
CA HIS A 96 -9.12 4.83 10.35
C HIS A 96 -8.13 4.21 9.36
N VAL A 97 -7.18 5.03 8.90
CA VAL A 97 -6.15 4.64 7.93
C VAL A 97 -4.80 5.28 8.28
N GLY A 98 -3.72 4.56 8.01
CA GLY A 98 -2.35 5.05 8.05
C GLY A 98 -1.52 4.51 6.89
N ILE A 99 -0.24 4.88 6.84
CA ILE A 99 0.73 4.42 5.84
C ILE A 99 1.83 3.65 6.58
N TYR A 100 2.03 2.39 6.21
CA TYR A 100 3.10 1.56 6.75
C TYR A 100 4.46 2.08 6.30
N LEU A 101 5.41 2.12 7.23
CA LEU A 101 6.79 2.53 6.98
C LEU A 101 7.69 1.30 6.91
N GLU A 102 8.10 0.78 8.05
CA GLU A 102 8.94 -0.40 8.22
C GLU A 102 8.97 -0.77 9.71
N ASP A 103 9.49 -1.94 10.07
CA ASP A 103 9.68 -2.38 11.46
C ASP A 103 8.44 -2.22 12.37
N GLY A 104 7.26 -2.56 11.84
CA GLY A 104 6.01 -2.43 12.58
C GLY A 104 5.61 -0.98 12.87
N LYS A 105 6.16 0.00 12.15
CA LYS A 105 5.81 1.42 12.29
C LYS A 105 4.92 1.89 11.14
N PHE A 106 4.00 2.79 11.46
CA PHE A 106 3.15 3.44 10.49
C PHE A 106 2.93 4.90 10.86
N ILE A 107 2.68 5.74 9.85
CA ILE A 107 2.40 7.17 10.01
C ILE A 107 0.94 7.45 9.70
N HIS A 108 0.30 8.29 10.51
CA HIS A 108 -1.12 8.63 10.33
C HIS A 108 -1.48 9.97 10.99
N ALA A 109 -2.53 10.62 10.49
CA ALA A 109 -3.19 11.71 11.22
C ALA A 109 -4.08 11.10 12.32
N SER A 110 -3.67 11.25 13.58
CA SER A 110 -4.31 10.62 14.73
C SER A 110 -5.30 11.56 15.40
N SER A 111 -6.58 11.21 15.42
CA SER A 111 -7.56 11.94 16.24
C SER A 111 -7.15 11.97 17.71
N GLY A 112 -6.82 10.81 18.29
CA GLY A 112 -6.42 10.72 19.70
C GLY A 112 -5.10 11.39 20.09
N ASN A 113 -4.25 11.81 19.13
CA ASN A 113 -3.05 12.61 19.41
C ASN A 113 -3.18 14.04 18.87
N HIS A 114 -4.32 14.38 18.26
CA HIS A 114 -4.60 15.66 17.62
C HIS A 114 -3.60 16.09 16.53
N LYS A 115 -2.81 15.17 15.97
CA LYS A 115 -1.77 15.48 14.96
C LYS A 115 -1.31 14.27 14.15
N VAL A 116 -0.54 14.51 13.10
CA VAL A 116 0.19 13.49 12.35
C VAL A 116 1.35 12.94 13.20
N VAL A 117 1.36 11.63 13.43
CA VAL A 117 2.33 10.93 14.28
C VAL A 117 2.80 9.63 13.63
N ILE A 118 3.98 9.15 14.04
CA ILE A 118 4.43 7.79 13.80
C ILE A 118 4.08 6.95 15.02
N THR A 119 3.45 5.82 14.79
CA THR A 119 3.08 4.84 15.81
C THR A 119 3.71 3.49 15.49
N SER A 120 4.09 2.75 16.53
CA SER A 120 4.57 1.36 16.43
C SER A 120 3.48 0.40 16.90
N PHE A 121 3.24 -0.67 16.13
CA PHE A 121 2.34 -1.76 16.47
C PHE A 121 2.75 -2.47 17.76
N ASP A 122 4.05 -2.61 18.02
CA ASP A 122 4.55 -3.29 19.22
C ASP A 122 4.39 -2.43 20.48
N LYS A 123 4.59 -1.12 20.36
CA LYS A 123 4.45 -0.19 21.50
C LYS A 123 2.99 0.18 21.81
N LYS A 124 2.09 0.08 20.84
CA LYS A 124 0.67 0.44 21.00
C LYS A 124 -0.24 -0.73 20.64
N ARG A 125 -0.47 -1.61 21.64
CA ARG A 125 -1.40 -2.75 21.54
C ARG A 125 -2.77 -2.37 20.98
N PHE A 126 -3.25 -1.16 21.26
CA PHE A 126 -4.48 -0.62 20.67
C PHE A 126 -4.51 -0.79 19.14
N TYR A 127 -3.49 -0.31 18.43
CA TYR A 127 -3.48 -0.41 16.96
C TYR A 127 -3.25 -1.84 16.46
N LYS A 128 -2.48 -2.64 17.19
CA LYS A 128 -2.26 -4.05 16.86
C LYS A 128 -3.56 -4.85 16.92
N ASN A 129 -4.37 -4.65 17.97
CA ASN A 129 -5.64 -5.34 18.15
C ASN A 129 -6.75 -4.82 17.23
N ARG A 130 -6.61 -3.60 16.71
CA ARG A 130 -7.60 -2.96 15.84
C ARG A 130 -7.25 -3.01 14.36
N PHE A 131 -6.10 -3.57 14.02
CA PHE A 131 -5.71 -3.77 12.63
C PHE A 131 -6.70 -4.71 11.95
N LEU A 132 -7.17 -4.32 10.77
CA LEU A 132 -8.07 -5.15 9.97
C LEU A 132 -7.31 -5.79 8.81
N TRP A 133 -6.75 -4.96 7.91
CA TRP A 133 -5.94 -5.40 6.78
C TRP A 133 -5.11 -4.24 6.20
N GLY A 134 -4.18 -4.58 5.31
CA GLY A 134 -3.46 -3.63 4.49
C GLY A 134 -3.98 -3.56 3.04
N ARG A 135 -3.63 -2.48 2.34
CA ARG A 135 -3.78 -2.39 0.88
C ARG A 135 -2.49 -1.94 0.20
N ARG A 136 -2.10 -2.65 -0.85
CA ARG A 136 -0.96 -2.34 -1.70
C ARG A 136 -1.39 -1.81 -3.05
N ILE A 137 -0.91 -0.62 -3.38
CA ILE A 137 -1.13 0.02 -4.69
C ILE A 137 0.12 -0.09 -5.56
N ILE A 138 1.29 0.08 -4.95
CA ILE A 138 2.57 0.03 -5.67
C ILE A 138 2.97 -1.44 -5.83
N LYS A 139 2.88 -1.97 -7.06
CA LYS A 139 3.29 -3.34 -7.36
C LYS A 139 4.78 -3.41 -7.64
N THR A 140 5.50 -4.23 -6.89
CA THR A 140 6.90 -4.56 -7.21
C THR A 140 6.91 -5.53 -8.39
N SER A 141 7.34 -5.08 -9.58
CA SER A 141 7.25 -5.84 -10.84
C SER A 141 8.14 -7.09 -10.92
N PHE A 142 8.87 -7.45 -9.87
CA PHE A 142 9.78 -8.60 -9.85
C PHE A 142 9.07 -9.94 -10.08
N HIS A 143 7.80 -10.11 -9.69
CA HIS A 143 7.10 -11.39 -9.81
C HIS A 143 6.43 -11.64 -11.18
N SER A 144 6.16 -10.58 -11.96
CA SER A 144 5.52 -10.72 -13.29
C SER A 144 6.43 -11.40 -14.32
N LYS A 145 7.75 -11.18 -14.22
CA LYS A 145 8.74 -11.79 -15.11
C LYS A 145 8.98 -13.26 -14.80
N LEU A 146 8.85 -13.72 -13.55
CA LEU A 146 9.10 -15.11 -13.20
C LEU A 146 8.01 -16.04 -13.74
N HIS A 147 6.73 -15.66 -13.62
CA HIS A 147 5.63 -16.44 -14.21
C HIS A 147 5.69 -16.50 -15.74
N THR A 148 6.05 -15.40 -16.39
CA THR A 148 6.19 -15.38 -17.86
C THR A 148 7.37 -16.24 -18.33
N LYS A 149 8.49 -16.23 -17.59
CA LYS A 149 9.68 -17.02 -17.94
C LYS A 149 9.47 -18.51 -17.67
N LEU A 150 8.84 -18.88 -16.55
CA LEU A 150 8.51 -20.28 -16.25
C LEU A 150 7.46 -20.85 -17.21
N ALA A 151 6.42 -20.09 -17.56
CA ALA A 151 5.42 -20.52 -18.55
C ALA A 151 6.06 -20.80 -19.92
N ASN A 152 7.01 -19.97 -20.37
CA ASN A 152 7.75 -20.21 -21.62
C ASN A 152 8.73 -21.39 -21.53
N ILE A 153 9.35 -21.64 -20.36
CA ILE A 153 10.25 -22.79 -20.17
C ILE A 153 9.48 -24.12 -20.14
N VAL A 154 8.28 -24.15 -19.55
CA VAL A 154 7.43 -25.35 -19.51
C VAL A 154 6.91 -25.71 -20.91
N ASN A 155 6.65 -24.71 -21.77
CA ASN A 155 6.17 -24.94 -23.14
C ASN A 155 7.27 -25.40 -24.13
N LEU A 156 8.56 -25.30 -23.76
CA LEU A 156 9.69 -25.72 -24.58
C LEU A 156 10.17 -27.17 -24.32
N LYS A 157 9.49 -27.92 -23.42
CA LYS A 157 9.85 -29.31 -23.09
C LYS A 157 8.89 -30.38 -23.64
N GLN A 158 8.16 -30.09 -24.72
CA GLN A 158 7.54 -31.16 -25.51
C GLN A 158 8.61 -31.83 -26.39
N PHE A 159 9.07 -33.00 -25.93
CA PHE A 159 9.99 -33.88 -26.65
C PHE A 159 9.43 -34.25 -28.04
N PRO A 160 10.26 -34.29 -29.10
CA PRO A 160 9.84 -34.83 -30.39
C PRO A 160 9.56 -36.34 -30.23
N LYS A 161 8.35 -36.78 -30.59
CA LYS A 161 8.06 -38.22 -30.71
C LYS A 161 8.90 -38.77 -31.87
N ALA A 162 9.71 -39.76 -31.55
CA ALA A 162 10.58 -40.47 -32.47
C ALA A 162 9.78 -41.13 -33.61
N ILE A 163 10.41 -41.11 -34.79
CA ILE A 163 10.06 -41.85 -35.99
C ILE A 163 10.13 -43.35 -35.69
N GLN A 164 9.08 -44.10 -36.01
CA GLN A 164 9.12 -45.57 -36.01
C GLN A 164 9.17 -46.05 -37.46
N THR A 165 10.30 -46.65 -37.81
CA THR A 165 10.61 -47.34 -39.07
C THR A 165 9.90 -48.70 -39.17
N GLN A 166 9.65 -49.12 -40.42
CA GLN A 166 9.07 -50.38 -40.87
C GLN A 166 9.87 -51.62 -40.45
N GLU A 167 9.16 -52.74 -40.23
CA GLU A 167 9.48 -54.14 -40.58
C GLU A 167 8.11 -54.87 -40.61
N LEU A 168 7.67 -55.70 -41.57
CA LEU A 168 8.20 -56.41 -42.74
C LEU A 168 7.11 -56.43 -43.83
#